data_AF-A0A969CI88-F1
#
_entry.id   AF-A0A969CI88-F1
#
_cell.length_a   1.000
_cell.length_b   1.000
_cell.length_c   1.000
_cell.angle_alpha   90.00
_cell.angle_beta   90.00
_cell.angle_gamma   90.00
#
_symmetry.space_group_name_H-M   'P 1'
#
loop_
_entity.id
_entity.type
_entity.pdbx_description
1 polymer ?
#
loop_
_entity_poly.entity_id
_entity_poly.type
_entity_poly.pdbx_seq_one_letter_code
_entity_poly.pdbx_strand_id
1 'polypeptide(L)'
;MGQFNKQELARRELAIREILRRDFEKFIRGYDDKHPGAWAVLEPNTPLDWNWHHAYIAEILTDVALGNTRRLLVNVMPRSLKSLLVSVFFPCWVWLRQPWASFLCMSYSTPLANDLSYKRRQVIESEWYQRLSRGRCVLSDNRNRITEYSNNSGGIIYARGLDGSVTGVGGTYIICLPSHQRITTSRGEIPIGDIVNKKLDVDVATFNHETGEVEWQPILRYEENPGREIIEIELEDGSILECTNDHPVWVEGKGYIKAGDMEPGDAVLCL
;
A
#
# COMPACT_ATOMS: atom_id res chain seq x y z
N MET A 1 -12.57 22.08 -38.32
CA MET A 1 -11.85 21.20 -37.37
C MET A 1 -10.59 21.93 -36.94
N GLY A 2 -10.57 22.47 -35.72
CA GLY A 2 -9.47 23.32 -35.25
C GLY A 2 -8.16 22.54 -35.13
N GLN A 3 -7.08 23.07 -35.70
CA GLN A 3 -5.72 22.59 -35.45
C GLN A 3 -5.43 22.76 -33.97
N PHE A 4 -5.43 21.66 -33.21
CA PHE A 4 -4.94 21.68 -31.84
C PHE A 4 -3.47 22.15 -31.84
N ASN A 5 -3.18 23.21 -31.10
CA ASN A 5 -1.84 23.74 -30.93
C ASN A 5 -0.95 22.66 -30.30
N LYS A 6 0.15 22.27 -30.97
CA LYS A 6 1.08 21.23 -30.48
C LYS A 6 1.58 21.51 -29.06
N GLN A 7 1.76 22.78 -28.69
CA GLN A 7 2.17 23.17 -27.34
C GLN A 7 1.08 22.93 -26.31
N GLU A 8 -0.19 23.10 -26.69
CA GLU A 8 -1.34 22.90 -25.80
C GLU A 8 -1.58 21.41 -25.53
N LEU A 9 -1.46 20.58 -26.56
CA LEU A 9 -1.47 19.12 -26.41
C LEU A 9 -0.34 18.63 -25.49
N ALA A 10 0.87 19.17 -25.66
CA ALA A 10 2.00 18.83 -24.80
C ALA A 10 1.78 19.27 -23.34
N ARG A 11 1.20 20.46 -23.11
CA ARG A 11 0.85 20.92 -21.75
C ARG A 11 -0.20 20.03 -21.11
N ARG A 12 -1.24 19.64 -21.85
CA ARG A 12 -2.28 18.73 -21.37
C ARG A 12 -1.70 17.38 -20.97
N GLU A 13 -0.87 16.81 -21.83
CA GLU A 13 -0.18 15.54 -21.57
C GLU A 13 0.68 15.62 -20.29
N LEU A 14 1.45 16.70 -20.12
CA LEU A 14 2.26 16.91 -18.91
C LEU A 14 1.39 17.06 -17.65
N ALA A 15 0.25 17.75 -17.75
CA ALA A 15 -0.69 17.89 -16.65
C ALA A 15 -1.28 16.55 -16.23
N ILE A 16 -1.70 15.71 -17.19
CA ILE A 16 -2.22 14.37 -16.91
C ILE A 16 -1.15 13.51 -16.23
N ARG A 17 0.09 13.52 -16.72
CA ARG A 17 1.20 12.80 -16.08
C ARG A 17 1.44 13.25 -14.65
N GLU A 18 1.29 14.55 -14.37
CA GLU A 18 1.43 15.07 -13.02
C GLU A 18 0.26 14.63 -12.12
N ILE A 19 -0.97 14.58 -12.64
CA ILE A 19 -2.14 14.02 -11.93
C ILE A 19 -1.87 12.56 -11.55
N LEU A 20 -1.45 11.73 -12.50
CA LEU A 20 -1.12 10.31 -12.26
C LEU A 20 0.01 10.13 -11.23
N ARG A 21 0.92 11.10 -11.11
CA ARG A 21 1.99 11.09 -10.10
C ARG A 21 1.53 11.57 -8.72
N ARG A 22 0.44 12.33 -8.67
CA ARG A 22 -0.06 12.97 -7.43
C ARG A 22 -1.23 12.24 -6.79
N ASP A 23 -1.99 11.51 -7.59
CA ASP A 23 -3.21 10.83 -7.20
C ASP A 23 -3.03 9.33 -7.45
N PHE A 24 -3.09 8.55 -6.37
CA PHE A 24 -2.84 7.12 -6.42
C PHE A 24 -3.99 6.34 -7.07
N GLU A 25 -5.24 6.77 -6.90
CA GLU A 25 -6.37 6.17 -7.61
C GLU A 25 -6.21 6.37 -9.12
N LYS A 26 -5.93 7.61 -9.54
CA LYS A 26 -5.73 7.93 -10.96
C LYS A 26 -4.52 7.21 -11.52
N PHE A 27 -3.44 7.03 -10.75
CA PHE A 27 -2.31 6.20 -11.15
C PHE A 27 -2.74 4.78 -11.55
N ILE A 28 -3.67 4.17 -10.82
CA ILE A 28 -4.15 2.80 -11.08
C ILE A 28 -5.13 2.77 -12.23
N ARG A 29 -6.18 3.60 -12.18
CA ARG A 29 -7.31 3.58 -13.14
C ARG A 29 -6.98 4.23 -14.47
N GLY A 30 -6.13 5.25 -14.44
CA GLY A 30 -5.95 6.18 -15.55
C GLY A 30 -6.81 7.43 -15.42
N TYR A 31 -6.60 8.37 -16.33
CA TYR A 31 -7.35 9.63 -16.37
C TYR A 31 -8.59 9.52 -17.27
N ASP A 32 -8.43 8.90 -18.44
CA ASP A 32 -9.46 8.60 -19.43
C ASP A 32 -9.01 7.41 -20.30
N ASP A 33 -9.84 6.99 -21.27
CA ASP A 33 -9.56 5.85 -22.16
C ASP A 33 -8.27 5.99 -22.98
N LYS A 34 -7.80 7.23 -23.20
CA LYS A 34 -6.57 7.51 -23.96
C LYS A 34 -5.34 7.59 -23.07
N HIS A 35 -5.53 7.74 -21.76
CA HIS A 35 -4.47 7.84 -20.76
C HIS A 35 -4.73 6.79 -19.67
N PRO A 36 -4.58 5.50 -20.00
CA PRO A 36 -4.84 4.41 -19.05
C PRO A 36 -3.83 4.42 -17.90
N GLY A 37 -4.23 3.81 -16.78
CA GLY A 37 -3.38 3.68 -15.60
C GLY A 37 -2.56 2.40 -15.56
N ALA A 38 -1.94 2.15 -14.41
CA ALA A 38 -1.11 0.98 -14.14
C ALA A 38 -1.87 -0.34 -14.32
N TRP A 39 -3.20 -0.35 -14.13
CA TRP A 39 -4.01 -1.54 -14.34
C TRP A 39 -3.93 -2.05 -15.78
N ALA A 40 -4.04 -1.16 -16.77
CA ALA A 40 -4.00 -1.56 -18.18
C ALA A 40 -2.63 -2.08 -18.62
N VAL A 41 -1.56 -1.72 -17.89
CA VAL A 41 -0.22 -2.29 -18.12
C VAL A 41 -0.16 -3.73 -17.62
N LEU A 42 -0.74 -3.99 -16.45
CA LEU A 42 -0.64 -5.30 -15.81
C LEU A 42 -1.66 -6.30 -16.36
N GLU A 43 -2.89 -5.84 -16.60
CA GLU A 43 -4.05 -6.64 -16.97
C GLU A 43 -4.76 -6.04 -18.20
N PRO A 44 -4.11 -5.99 -19.38
CA PRO A 44 -4.60 -5.26 -20.56
C PRO A 44 -5.93 -5.79 -21.12
N ASN A 45 -6.23 -7.06 -20.87
CA ASN A 45 -7.43 -7.74 -21.39
C ASN A 45 -8.53 -7.89 -20.34
N THR A 46 -8.34 -7.36 -19.13
CA THR A 46 -9.28 -7.51 -18.02
C THR A 46 -9.83 -6.14 -17.63
N PRO A 47 -11.15 -5.92 -17.74
CA PRO A 47 -11.73 -4.66 -17.28
C PRO A 47 -11.53 -4.50 -15.77
N LEU A 48 -11.20 -3.28 -15.33
CA LEU A 48 -11.10 -2.95 -13.92
C LEU A 48 -12.48 -2.65 -13.35
N ASP A 49 -12.97 -3.53 -12.49
CA ASP A 49 -14.15 -3.26 -11.67
C ASP A 49 -13.74 -2.46 -10.42
N TRP A 50 -13.93 -1.14 -10.49
CA TRP A 50 -13.56 -0.21 -9.42
C TRP A 50 -14.75 0.09 -8.52
N ASN A 51 -14.53 0.06 -7.21
CA ASN A 51 -15.59 0.13 -6.20
C ASN A 51 -15.14 1.06 -5.05
N TRP A 52 -16.07 1.49 -4.20
CA TRP A 52 -15.84 2.50 -3.15
C TRP A 52 -14.67 2.13 -2.22
N HIS A 53 -14.54 0.85 -1.86
CA HIS A 53 -13.49 0.39 -0.96
C HIS A 53 -12.09 0.45 -1.61
N HIS A 54 -12.00 0.35 -2.94
CA HIS A 54 -10.71 0.54 -3.64
C HIS A 54 -10.29 2.01 -3.60
N ALA A 55 -11.24 2.94 -3.77
CA ALA A 55 -10.99 4.38 -3.63
C ALA A 55 -10.55 4.72 -2.21
N TYR A 56 -11.26 4.20 -1.20
CA TYR A 56 -10.91 4.39 0.21
C TYR A 56 -9.51 3.82 0.55
N ILE A 57 -9.19 2.61 0.10
CA ILE A 57 -7.84 2.04 0.28
C ILE A 57 -6.78 2.94 -0.40
N ALA A 58 -7.07 3.48 -1.58
CA ALA A 58 -6.13 4.33 -2.30
C ALA A 58 -5.89 5.68 -1.59
N GLU A 59 -6.91 6.25 -0.98
CA GLU A 59 -6.82 7.43 -0.13
C GLU A 59 -5.95 7.17 1.10
N ILE A 60 -6.24 6.11 1.86
CA ILE A 60 -5.48 5.78 3.06
C ILE A 60 -4.01 5.44 2.72
N LEU A 61 -3.75 4.79 1.58
CA LEU A 61 -2.38 4.57 1.10
C LEU A 61 -1.69 5.88 0.68
N THR A 62 -2.43 6.84 0.14
CA THR A 62 -1.91 8.18 -0.14
C THR A 62 -1.45 8.84 1.17
N ASP A 63 -2.22 8.74 2.25
CA ASP A 63 -1.83 9.20 3.58
C ASP A 63 -0.59 8.49 4.13
N VAL A 64 -0.44 7.20 3.85
CA VAL A 64 0.79 6.46 4.20
C VAL A 64 2.00 7.05 3.48
N ALA A 65 1.89 7.34 2.17
CA ALA A 65 2.99 7.92 1.42
C ALA A 65 3.33 9.37 1.82
N LEU A 66 2.34 10.12 2.31
CA LEU A 66 2.53 11.46 2.88
C LEU A 66 3.09 11.43 4.31
N GLY A 67 3.05 10.27 4.98
CA GLY A 67 3.51 10.08 6.35
C GLY A 67 2.48 10.44 7.42
N ASN A 68 1.24 10.75 7.02
CA ASN A 68 0.09 10.99 7.90
C ASN A 68 -0.28 9.71 8.64
N THR A 69 -0.22 8.57 7.94
CA THR A 69 -0.48 7.24 8.48
C THR A 69 0.81 6.43 8.50
N ARG A 70 1.33 6.11 9.70
CA ARG A 70 2.60 5.37 9.83
C ARG A 70 2.42 3.85 9.93
N ARG A 71 1.23 3.41 10.34
CA ARG A 71 0.89 1.99 10.56
C ARG A 71 -0.52 1.78 10.03
N LEU A 72 -0.66 0.90 9.03
CA LEU A 72 -1.92 0.63 8.35
C LEU A 72 -2.18 -0.88 8.34
N LEU A 73 -3.40 -1.27 8.71
CA LEU A 73 -3.91 -2.62 8.56
C LEU A 73 -5.11 -2.59 7.59
N VAL A 74 -5.02 -3.34 6.49
CA VAL A 74 -6.12 -3.43 5.51
C VAL A 74 -6.74 -4.82 5.60
N ASN A 75 -7.94 -4.89 6.19
CA ASN A 75 -8.71 -6.13 6.33
C ASN A 75 -9.95 -6.10 5.42
N VAL A 76 -9.81 -6.68 4.23
CA VAL A 76 -10.91 -6.82 3.26
C VAL A 76 -10.93 -8.24 2.71
N MET A 77 -12.08 -8.64 2.15
CA MET A 77 -12.31 -9.99 1.64
C MET A 77 -11.22 -10.45 0.65
N PRO A 78 -10.93 -11.76 0.55
CA PRO A 78 -10.06 -12.28 -0.50
C PRO A 78 -10.54 -11.88 -1.90
N ARG A 79 -9.62 -11.76 -2.86
CA ARG A 79 -9.90 -11.38 -4.26
C ARG A 79 -10.49 -9.97 -4.46
N SER A 80 -10.27 -9.05 -3.53
CA SER A 80 -10.67 -7.62 -3.58
C SER A 80 -9.55 -6.68 -4.05
N LEU A 81 -8.62 -7.16 -4.90
CA LEU A 81 -7.45 -6.40 -5.36
C LEU A 81 -6.48 -5.86 -4.29
N LYS A 82 -6.73 -6.02 -2.98
CA LYS A 82 -5.89 -5.46 -1.91
C LYS A 82 -4.39 -5.75 -2.06
N SER A 83 -4.02 -6.97 -2.48
CA SER A 83 -2.62 -7.34 -2.65
C SER A 83 -1.97 -6.61 -3.83
N LEU A 84 -2.73 -6.34 -4.90
CA LEU A 84 -2.25 -5.56 -6.03
C LEU A 84 -2.15 -4.07 -5.66
N LEU A 85 -3.16 -3.52 -4.99
CA LEU A 85 -3.13 -2.12 -4.51
C LEU A 85 -1.92 -1.88 -3.60
N VAL A 86 -1.76 -2.70 -2.55
CA VAL A 86 -0.77 -2.49 -1.49
C VAL A 86 0.63 -2.96 -1.89
N SER A 87 0.78 -4.14 -2.51
CA SER A 87 2.11 -4.74 -2.74
C SER A 87 2.68 -4.47 -4.12
N VAL A 88 1.85 -4.11 -5.12
CA VAL A 88 2.27 -3.90 -6.51
C VAL A 88 2.21 -2.42 -6.88
N PHE A 89 1.02 -1.82 -6.89
CA PHE A 89 0.84 -0.46 -7.39
C PHE A 89 1.37 0.59 -6.44
N PHE A 90 1.16 0.42 -5.13
CA PHE A 90 1.60 1.40 -4.14
C PHE A 90 3.12 1.65 -4.14
N PRO A 91 4.01 0.62 -4.11
CA PRO A 91 5.44 0.86 -4.23
C PRO A 91 5.85 1.54 -5.55
N CYS A 92 5.24 1.16 -6.67
CA CYS A 92 5.45 1.84 -7.95
C CYS A 92 5.10 3.33 -7.86
N TRP A 93 3.92 3.64 -7.34
CA TRP A 93 3.47 5.03 -7.25
C TRP A 93 4.33 5.85 -6.29
N VAL A 94 4.72 5.29 -5.15
CA VAL A 94 5.64 5.96 -4.22
C VAL A 94 6.97 6.25 -4.88
N TRP A 95 7.55 5.30 -5.64
CA TRP A 95 8.81 5.52 -6.35
C TRP A 95 8.76 6.68 -7.35
N LEU A 96 7.60 6.98 -7.96
CA LEU A 96 7.48 8.17 -8.79
C LEU A 96 7.77 9.45 -8.03
N ARG A 97 7.48 9.52 -6.72
CA ARG A 97 7.62 10.70 -5.86
C ARG A 97 8.88 10.65 -5.00
N GLN A 98 9.15 9.49 -4.41
CA GLN A 98 10.24 9.18 -3.50
C GLN A 98 11.07 8.03 -4.10
N PRO A 99 11.84 8.29 -5.17
CA PRO A 99 12.55 7.23 -5.89
C PRO A 99 13.67 6.60 -5.07
N TRP A 100 14.10 7.24 -3.97
CA TRP A 100 15.06 6.72 -3.00
C TRP A 100 14.44 5.77 -1.96
N ALA A 101 13.11 5.66 -1.89
CA ALA A 101 12.43 4.90 -0.85
C ALA A 101 12.74 3.40 -0.96
N SER A 102 13.00 2.77 0.19
CA SER A 102 13.16 1.33 0.27
C SER A 102 11.89 0.63 0.75
N PHE A 103 11.61 -0.55 0.19
CA PHE A 103 10.45 -1.37 0.55
C PHE A 103 10.88 -2.76 0.94
N LEU A 104 10.27 -3.28 2.01
CA LEU A 104 10.26 -4.70 2.32
C LEU A 104 8.83 -5.20 2.12
N CYS A 105 8.62 -6.06 1.12
CA CYS A 105 7.33 -6.65 0.82
C CYS A 105 7.34 -8.12 1.18
N MET A 106 6.62 -8.45 2.25
CA MET A 106 6.48 -9.80 2.75
C MET A 106 5.17 -10.42 2.30
N SER A 107 5.20 -11.72 2.03
CA SER A 107 4.02 -12.52 1.74
C SER A 107 4.15 -13.88 2.41
N TYR A 108 3.01 -14.58 2.55
CA TYR A 108 2.96 -15.88 3.20
C TYR A 108 3.98 -16.89 2.64
N SER A 109 4.16 -16.94 1.32
CA SER A 109 5.09 -17.86 0.66
C SER A 109 5.99 -17.13 -0.34
N THR A 110 7.22 -17.63 -0.53
CA THR A 110 8.15 -17.11 -1.54
C THR A 110 7.56 -17.09 -2.96
N PRO A 111 6.83 -18.12 -3.45
CA PRO A 111 6.21 -18.06 -4.76
C PRO A 111 5.22 -16.89 -4.91
N LEU A 112 4.41 -16.61 -3.88
CA LEU A 112 3.47 -15.48 -3.91
C LEU A 112 4.22 -14.13 -3.85
N ALA A 113 5.25 -14.03 -3.02
CA ALA A 113 6.10 -12.83 -2.95
C ALA A 113 6.74 -12.55 -4.33
N ASN A 114 7.23 -13.59 -4.99
CA ASN A 114 7.86 -13.50 -6.31
C ASN A 114 6.86 -13.13 -7.41
N ASP A 115 5.63 -13.66 -7.39
CA ASP A 115 4.57 -13.28 -8.33
C ASP A 115 4.23 -11.79 -8.22
N LEU A 116 3.98 -11.29 -7.01
CA LEU A 116 3.71 -9.87 -6.78
C LEU A 116 4.91 -9.00 -7.18
N SER A 117 6.13 -9.46 -6.91
CA SER A 117 7.36 -8.76 -7.28
C SER A 117 7.57 -8.70 -8.79
N TYR A 118 7.26 -9.79 -9.51
CA TYR A 118 7.28 -9.86 -10.96
C TYR A 118 6.30 -8.88 -11.58
N LYS A 119 5.04 -8.88 -11.12
CA LYS A 119 4.00 -7.94 -11.56
C LYS A 119 4.41 -6.48 -11.37
N ARG A 120 4.99 -6.17 -10.21
CA ARG A 120 5.51 -4.84 -9.90
C ARG A 120 6.67 -4.44 -10.82
N ARG A 121 7.59 -5.36 -11.08
CA ARG A 121 8.69 -5.16 -12.03
C ARG A 121 8.17 -4.89 -13.44
N GLN A 122 7.17 -5.63 -13.92
CA GLN A 122 6.53 -5.38 -15.22
C GLN A 122 5.96 -3.96 -15.33
N VAL A 123 5.30 -3.46 -14.27
CA VAL A 123 4.82 -2.08 -14.23
C VAL A 123 6.00 -1.10 -14.32
N ILE A 124 7.06 -1.30 -13.53
CA ILE A 124 8.22 -0.40 -13.49
C ILE A 124 8.96 -0.38 -14.83
N GLU A 125 9.17 -1.52 -15.48
CA GLU A 125 9.88 -1.63 -16.76
C GLU A 125 9.03 -1.18 -17.96
N SER A 126 7.71 -1.01 -17.79
CA SER A 126 6.83 -0.57 -18.87
C SER A 126 7.18 0.82 -19.40
N GLU A 127 7.00 1.01 -20.72
CA GLU A 127 7.22 2.31 -21.35
C GLU A 127 6.33 3.41 -20.73
N TRP A 128 5.09 3.05 -20.39
CA TRP A 128 4.14 3.93 -19.71
C TRP A 128 4.71 4.47 -18.40
N TYR A 129 5.24 3.59 -17.55
CA TYR A 129 5.80 4.00 -16.27
C TYR A 129 7.11 4.78 -16.44
N GLN A 130 7.96 4.42 -17.40
CA GLN A 130 9.20 5.14 -17.68
C GLN A 130 8.95 6.58 -18.13
N ARG A 131 7.89 6.83 -18.91
CA ARG A 131 7.44 8.19 -19.26
C ARG A 131 6.98 8.99 -18.03
N LEU A 132 6.37 8.34 -17.03
CA LEU A 132 5.95 8.96 -15.77
C LEU A 132 7.12 9.20 -14.80
N SER A 133 8.08 8.29 -14.75
CA SER A 133 9.24 8.36 -13.84
C SER A 133 10.21 9.47 -14.20
N ARG A 134 10.20 9.90 -15.47
CA ARG A 134 11.15 10.86 -16.05
C ARG A 134 12.60 10.39 -15.89
N GLY A 135 12.83 9.07 -16.04
CA GLY A 135 14.15 8.46 -15.94
C GLY A 135 14.70 8.32 -14.51
N ARG A 136 13.90 8.59 -13.47
CA ARG A 136 14.33 8.47 -12.06
C ARG A 136 14.09 7.09 -11.45
N CYS A 137 13.38 6.22 -12.17
CA CYS A 137 13.04 4.88 -11.69
C CYS A 137 13.43 3.84 -12.74
N VAL A 138 14.69 3.86 -13.16
CA VAL A 138 15.26 2.83 -14.04
C VAL A 138 15.91 1.77 -13.16
N LEU A 139 15.56 0.51 -13.38
CA LEU A 139 16.13 -0.61 -12.61
C LEU A 139 17.62 -0.78 -12.94
N SER A 140 18.42 -1.08 -11.92
CA SER A 140 19.86 -1.29 -12.07
C SER A 140 20.18 -2.68 -12.59
N ASP A 141 21.01 -2.79 -13.62
CA ASP A 141 21.48 -4.08 -14.15
C ASP A 141 22.18 -4.96 -13.10
N ASN A 142 22.87 -4.33 -12.13
CA ASN A 142 23.63 -5.04 -11.10
C ASN A 142 22.74 -5.66 -10.02
N ARG A 143 21.56 -5.10 -9.78
CA ARG A 143 20.60 -5.56 -8.75
C ARG A 143 19.19 -5.50 -9.32
N ASN A 144 18.86 -6.51 -10.14
CA ASN A 144 17.55 -6.71 -10.76
C ASN A 144 17.11 -8.19 -10.77
N ARG A 145 16.92 -8.75 -9.58
CA ARG A 145 16.40 -10.12 -9.35
C ARG A 145 14.95 -10.04 -8.91
N ILE A 146 14.14 -11.08 -9.15
CA ILE A 146 12.73 -11.07 -8.73
C ILE A 146 12.56 -10.88 -7.20
N THR A 147 13.51 -11.39 -6.42
CA THR A 147 13.54 -11.23 -4.95
C THR A 147 14.06 -9.88 -4.47
N GLU A 148 14.83 -9.16 -5.30
CA GLU A 148 15.34 -7.83 -4.99
C GLU A 148 15.71 -7.03 -6.24
N TYR A 149 15.26 -5.79 -6.30
CA TYR A 149 15.72 -4.85 -7.31
C TYR A 149 15.89 -3.44 -6.77
N SER A 150 16.84 -2.72 -7.35
CA SER A 150 17.12 -1.32 -7.04
C SER A 150 16.96 -0.44 -8.26
N ASN A 151 16.69 0.84 -8.04
CA ASN A 151 16.64 1.83 -9.11
C ASN A 151 17.88 2.76 -9.09
N ASN A 152 18.02 3.54 -10.15
CA ASN A 152 19.09 4.51 -10.34
C ASN A 152 19.04 5.74 -9.41
N SER A 153 18.07 5.81 -8.49
CA SER A 153 17.94 6.88 -7.49
C SER A 153 18.15 6.38 -6.05
N GLY A 154 18.66 5.16 -5.88
CA GLY A 154 18.98 4.58 -4.57
C GLY A 154 17.83 3.85 -3.87
N GLY A 155 16.63 3.81 -4.46
CA GLY A 155 15.51 3.02 -3.94
C GLY A 155 15.74 1.53 -4.15
N ILE A 156 15.29 0.73 -3.19
CA ILE A 156 15.44 -0.73 -3.21
C ILE A 156 14.11 -1.38 -2.81
N ILE A 157 13.66 -2.38 -3.55
CA ILE A 157 12.50 -3.17 -3.21
C ILE A 157 12.96 -4.61 -2.97
N TYR A 158 12.63 -5.13 -1.80
CA TYR A 158 12.81 -6.53 -1.42
C TYR A 158 11.47 -7.26 -1.44
N ALA A 159 11.46 -8.46 -2.01
CA ALA A 159 10.34 -9.39 -1.97
C ALA A 159 10.77 -10.67 -1.24
N ARG A 160 10.12 -10.96 -0.12
CA ARG A 160 10.46 -12.11 0.74
C ARG A 160 9.21 -12.91 1.08
N GLY A 161 9.32 -14.23 0.98
CA GLY A 161 8.41 -15.15 1.67
C GLY A 161 8.76 -15.25 3.15
N LEU A 162 7.89 -15.87 3.94
CA LEU A 162 8.20 -16.22 5.33
C LEU A 162 9.33 -17.25 5.43
N ASP A 163 9.50 -18.05 4.39
CA ASP A 163 10.57 -19.02 4.18
C ASP A 163 11.87 -18.37 3.68
N GLY A 164 12.04 -17.05 3.77
CA GLY A 164 13.27 -16.37 3.38
C GLY A 164 13.85 -15.56 4.53
N SER A 165 15.17 -15.38 4.55
CA SER A 165 15.81 -14.53 5.55
C SER A 165 15.31 -13.08 5.46
N VAL A 166 14.77 -12.58 6.58
CA VAL A 166 14.27 -11.19 6.74
C VAL A 166 15.27 -10.33 7.52
N THR A 167 16.13 -10.96 8.31
CA THR A 167 17.13 -10.29 9.16
C THR A 167 18.14 -9.49 8.33
N GLY A 168 18.34 -8.22 8.70
CA GLY A 168 19.26 -7.29 8.01
C GLY A 168 18.65 -6.55 6.82
N VAL A 169 17.39 -6.81 6.45
CA VAL A 169 16.68 -6.13 5.37
C VAL A 169 15.69 -5.12 5.95
N GLY A 170 16.05 -3.84 5.92
CA GLY A 170 15.17 -2.73 6.33
C GLY A 170 14.42 -2.10 5.16
N GLY A 171 13.41 -1.29 5.47
CA GLY A 171 12.65 -0.54 4.47
C GLY A 171 12.08 0.75 5.06
N THR A 172 12.02 1.81 4.25
CA THR A 172 11.18 2.99 4.55
C THR A 172 9.71 2.58 4.70
N TYR A 173 9.27 1.64 3.85
CA TYR A 173 7.93 1.05 3.90
C TYR A 173 8.05 -0.46 4.12
N ILE A 174 7.28 -0.98 5.07
CA ILE A 174 7.21 -2.41 5.35
C ILE A 174 5.77 -2.86 5.11
N ILE A 175 5.60 -3.76 4.14
CA ILE A 175 4.31 -4.34 3.78
C ILE A 175 4.30 -5.77 4.34
N CYS A 176 3.57 -5.97 5.44
CA CYS A 176 3.56 -7.19 6.25
C CYS A 176 2.16 -7.78 6.46
N LEU A 177 2.12 -8.92 7.14
CA LEU A 177 0.91 -9.71 7.44
C LEU A 177 0.04 -9.08 8.55
N PRO A 178 -1.28 -9.32 8.51
CA PRO A 178 -2.22 -8.84 9.52
C PRO A 178 -2.07 -9.57 10.87
N SER A 179 -2.45 -8.92 11.97
CA SER A 179 -2.39 -9.48 13.34
C SER A 179 -3.14 -10.81 13.50
N HIS A 180 -4.25 -11.02 12.80
CA HIS A 180 -5.05 -12.25 12.90
C HIS A 180 -4.42 -13.45 12.20
N GLN A 181 -3.34 -13.26 11.44
CA GLN A 181 -2.64 -14.36 10.78
C GLN A 181 -2.15 -15.35 11.83
N ARG A 182 -2.51 -16.63 11.66
CA ARG A 182 -2.01 -17.70 12.52
C ARG A 182 -0.60 -18.09 12.09
N ILE A 183 0.27 -18.26 13.07
CA ILE A 183 1.62 -18.79 12.89
C ILE A 183 1.79 -20.02 13.75
N THR A 184 2.60 -20.98 13.28
CA THR A 184 2.87 -22.23 13.99
C THR A 184 3.77 -21.94 15.19
N THR A 185 3.30 -22.28 16.38
CA THR A 185 4.04 -22.13 17.63
C THR A 185 4.19 -23.47 18.34
N SER A 186 5.06 -23.54 19.35
CA SER A 186 5.22 -24.70 20.25
C SER A 186 3.92 -25.13 20.93
N ARG A 187 2.89 -24.27 20.93
CA ARG A 187 1.56 -24.53 21.50
C ARG A 187 0.47 -24.61 20.42
N GLY A 188 0.85 -24.91 19.18
CA GLY A 188 -0.05 -24.99 18.03
C GLY A 188 -0.14 -23.67 17.26
N GLU A 189 -1.09 -23.57 16.33
CA GLU A 189 -1.26 -22.35 15.54
C GLU A 189 -1.94 -21.25 16.35
N ILE A 190 -1.26 -20.12 16.54
CA ILE A 190 -1.77 -18.97 17.30
C ILE A 190 -1.73 -17.72 16.41
N PRO A 191 -2.77 -16.86 16.43
CA PRO A 191 -2.71 -15.56 15.78
C PRO A 191 -1.54 -14.70 16.29
N ILE A 192 -0.83 -14.00 15.40
CA ILE A 192 0.26 -13.08 15.75
C ILE A 192 -0.20 -12.04 16.77
N GLY A 193 -1.42 -11.52 16.62
CA GLY A 193 -2.03 -10.55 17.53
C GLY A 193 -2.23 -11.11 18.93
N ASP A 194 -2.64 -12.37 19.04
CA ASP A 194 -2.79 -13.03 20.34
C ASP A 194 -1.44 -13.20 21.03
N ILE A 195 -0.41 -13.58 20.27
CA ILE A 195 0.96 -13.70 20.76
C ILE A 195 1.48 -12.35 21.26
N VAL A 196 1.26 -11.28 20.49
CA VAL A 196 1.73 -9.92 20.81
C VAL A 196 0.96 -9.31 21.98
N ASN A 197 -0.37 -9.31 21.93
CA ASN A 197 -1.23 -8.65 22.93
C ASN A 197 -1.17 -9.37 24.28
N LYS A 198 -1.13 -10.71 24.28
CA LYS A 198 -1.07 -11.51 25.50
C LYS A 198 0.38 -11.80 25.93
N LYS A 199 1.39 -11.30 25.19
CA LYS A 199 2.82 -11.55 25.39
C LYS A 199 3.11 -13.03 25.65
N LEU A 200 2.58 -13.89 24.79
CA LEU A 200 2.65 -15.33 24.98
C LEU A 200 4.09 -15.79 24.88
N ASP A 201 4.56 -16.49 25.91
CA ASP A 201 5.86 -17.16 25.93
C ASP A 201 5.77 -18.49 25.17
N VAL A 202 5.96 -18.38 23.86
CA VAL A 202 5.88 -19.50 22.91
C VAL A 202 7.02 -19.40 21.91
N ASP A 203 7.62 -20.54 21.57
CA ASP A 203 8.51 -20.62 20.42
C ASP A 203 7.72 -20.62 19.12
N VAL A 204 8.26 -19.98 18.09
CA VAL A 204 7.70 -19.93 16.73
C VAL A 204 8.49 -20.89 15.84
N ALA A 205 7.79 -21.63 14.98
CA ALA A 205 8.44 -22.47 13.98
C ALA A 205 9.13 -21.60 12.94
N THR A 206 10.43 -21.81 12.77
CA THR A 206 11.29 -21.12 11.81
C THR A 206 11.96 -22.15 10.92
N PHE A 207 12.40 -21.78 9.72
CA PHE A 207 13.07 -22.71 8.81
C PHE A 207 14.57 -22.42 8.78
N ASN A 208 15.39 -23.40 9.13
CA ASN A 208 16.85 -23.30 9.05
C ASN A 208 17.32 -23.68 7.64
N HIS A 209 17.87 -22.70 6.92
CA HIS A 209 18.32 -22.87 5.53
C HIS A 209 19.65 -23.61 5.38
N GLU A 210 20.42 -23.77 6.44
CA GLU A 210 21.68 -24.50 6.43
C GLU A 210 21.45 -26.01 6.62
N THR A 211 20.48 -26.37 7.46
CA THR A 211 20.11 -27.77 7.76
C THR A 211 18.94 -28.27 6.92
N GLY A 212 18.10 -27.37 6.41
CA GLY A 212 16.88 -27.69 5.67
C GLY A 212 15.72 -28.13 6.58
N GLU A 213 15.82 -27.92 7.88
CA GLU A 213 14.86 -28.38 8.89
C GLU A 213 14.09 -27.20 9.51
N VAL A 214 12.92 -27.51 10.10
CA VAL A 214 12.15 -26.54 10.89
C VAL A 214 12.65 -26.56 12.33
N GLU A 215 12.95 -25.38 12.88
CA GLU A 215 13.47 -25.18 14.23
C GLU A 215 12.58 -24.23 15.04
N TRP A 216 12.50 -24.47 16.35
CA TRP A 216 11.79 -23.62 17.28
C TRP A 216 12.68 -22.45 17.73
N GLN A 217 12.19 -21.22 17.58
CA GLN A 217 12.89 -20.01 18.02
C GLN A 217 12.02 -19.20 18.98
N PRO A 218 12.59 -18.69 20.08
CA PRO A 218 11.85 -17.91 21.05
C PRO A 218 11.51 -16.52 20.53
N ILE A 219 10.44 -15.93 21.05
CA ILE A 219 10.07 -14.55 20.74
C ILE A 219 10.97 -13.59 21.51
N LEU A 220 11.76 -12.80 20.78
CA LEU A 220 12.73 -11.89 21.39
C LEU A 220 12.10 -10.57 21.88
N ARG A 221 10.96 -10.15 21.30
CA ARG A 221 10.31 -8.87 21.62
C ARG A 221 8.84 -8.83 21.18
N TYR A 222 8.01 -8.09 21.91
CA TYR A 222 6.62 -7.79 21.60
C TYR A 222 6.42 -6.27 21.44
N GLU A 223 5.75 -5.82 20.39
CA GLU A 223 5.40 -4.41 20.17
C GLU A 223 3.91 -4.26 19.85
N GLU A 224 3.22 -3.39 20.59
CA GLU A 224 1.82 -3.05 20.35
C GLU A 224 1.68 -1.58 19.95
N ASN A 225 0.77 -1.27 19.02
CA ASN A 225 0.37 0.09 18.70
C ASN A 225 -1.11 0.26 19.08
N PRO A 226 -1.46 1.01 20.11
CA PRO A 226 -2.81 0.99 20.71
C PRO A 226 -3.93 1.56 19.81
N GLY A 227 -3.65 1.92 18.56
CA GLY A 227 -4.60 2.66 17.72
C GLY A 227 -4.94 4.02 18.32
N ARG A 228 -5.93 4.70 17.73
CA ARG A 228 -6.54 5.91 18.28
C ARG A 228 -8.01 5.62 18.55
N GLU A 229 -8.60 6.25 19.56
CA GLU A 229 -10.02 6.10 19.92
C GLU A 229 -10.91 6.46 18.74
N ILE A 230 -11.84 5.57 18.39
CA ILE A 230 -12.83 5.73 17.32
C ILE A 230 -14.14 6.18 17.97
N ILE A 231 -14.75 7.22 17.41
CA ILE A 231 -16.04 7.76 17.77
C ILE A 231 -17.03 7.53 16.62
N GLU A 232 -18.30 7.37 16.98
CA GLU A 232 -19.41 7.22 16.04
C GLU A 232 -20.25 8.50 16.05
N ILE A 233 -20.49 9.09 14.88
CA ILE A 233 -21.33 10.27 14.72
C ILE A 233 -22.53 9.89 13.83
N GLU A 234 -23.73 9.87 14.41
CA GLU A 234 -24.97 9.60 13.68
C GLU A 234 -25.48 10.90 13.03
N LEU A 235 -25.77 10.84 11.73
CA LEU A 235 -26.26 11.95 10.93
C LEU A 235 -27.79 11.88 10.79
N GLU A 236 -28.39 13.02 10.44
CA GLU A 236 -29.86 13.16 10.37
C GLU A 236 -30.52 12.24 9.33
N ASP A 237 -29.79 11.84 8.29
CA ASP A 237 -30.24 10.89 7.28
C ASP A 237 -30.14 9.41 7.72
N GLY A 238 -29.69 9.16 8.96
CA GLY A 238 -29.49 7.83 9.55
C GLY A 238 -28.16 7.18 9.18
N SER A 239 -27.25 7.87 8.48
CA SER A 239 -25.89 7.39 8.24
C SER A 239 -25.00 7.58 9.47
N ILE A 240 -24.00 6.72 9.64
CA ILE A 240 -23.07 6.75 10.77
C ILE A 240 -21.66 7.00 10.24
N LEU A 241 -21.01 8.04 10.75
CA LEU A 241 -19.61 8.36 10.51
C LEU A 241 -18.75 7.80 11.65
N GLU A 242 -18.08 6.67 11.39
CA GLU A 242 -17.08 6.10 12.31
C GLU A 242 -15.69 6.67 11.99
N CYS A 243 -15.07 7.40 12.91
CA CYS A 243 -13.75 7.99 12.69
C CYS A 243 -12.98 8.22 13.99
N THR A 244 -11.67 8.51 13.92
CA THR A 244 -10.91 8.82 15.14
C THR A 244 -11.31 10.18 15.71
N ASN A 245 -11.19 10.38 17.02
CA ASN A 245 -11.57 11.66 17.66
C ASN A 245 -10.92 12.89 16.99
N ASP A 246 -9.68 12.76 16.51
CA ASP A 246 -8.94 13.81 15.82
C ASP A 246 -9.19 13.90 14.30
N HIS A 247 -10.09 13.09 13.75
CA HIS A 247 -10.40 13.07 12.32
C HIS A 247 -11.00 14.40 11.87
N PRO A 248 -10.45 15.08 10.85
CA PRO A 248 -10.96 16.38 10.42
C PRO A 248 -12.27 16.22 9.64
N VAL A 249 -13.37 16.72 10.19
CA VAL A 249 -14.70 16.77 9.57
C VAL A 249 -15.00 18.19 9.13
N TRP A 250 -15.45 18.35 7.89
CA TRP A 250 -15.87 19.66 7.39
C TRP A 250 -17.30 19.97 7.85
N VAL A 251 -17.43 20.99 8.68
CA VAL A 251 -18.72 21.52 9.16
C VAL A 251 -18.98 22.87 8.51
N GLU A 252 -20.19 23.04 7.96
CA GLU A 252 -20.61 24.29 7.34
C GLU A 252 -20.53 25.45 8.35
N GLY A 253 -19.82 26.52 7.97
CA GLY A 253 -19.59 27.69 8.84
C GLY A 253 -18.45 27.55 9.87
N LYS A 254 -17.99 26.32 10.20
CA LYS A 254 -16.85 26.08 11.11
C LYS A 254 -15.56 25.63 10.39
N GLY A 255 -15.67 25.12 9.16
CA GLY A 255 -14.54 24.60 8.40
C GLY A 255 -14.13 23.18 8.85
N TYR A 256 -12.88 22.78 8.62
CA TYR A 256 -12.37 21.49 9.12
C TYR A 256 -12.11 21.59 10.63
N ILE A 257 -12.92 20.87 11.41
CA ILE A 257 -12.74 20.69 12.85
C ILE A 257 -12.51 19.21 13.16
N LYS A 258 -12.02 18.88 14.36
CA LYS A 258 -11.90 17.46 14.75
C LYS A 258 -13.28 16.88 14.98
N ALA A 259 -13.46 15.61 14.65
CA ALA A 259 -14.70 14.89 14.83
C ALA A 259 -15.18 14.92 16.29
N GLY A 260 -14.25 14.85 17.25
CA GLY A 260 -14.57 14.97 18.67
C GLY A 260 -14.97 16.37 19.13
N ASP A 261 -14.73 17.40 18.33
CA ASP A 261 -15.12 18.79 18.61
C ASP A 261 -16.48 19.16 17.97
N MET A 262 -17.17 18.21 17.32
CA MET A 262 -18.48 18.43 16.70
C MET A 262 -19.61 18.47 17.73
N GLU A 263 -20.63 19.27 17.42
CA GLU A 263 -21.81 19.45 18.27
C GLU A 263 -23.08 18.96 17.54
N PRO A 264 -24.08 18.40 18.26
CA PRO A 264 -25.37 18.05 17.65
C PRO A 264 -26.01 19.24 16.95
N GLY A 265 -26.34 19.09 15.67
CA GLY A 265 -26.88 20.16 14.81
C GLY A 265 -25.84 20.78 13.87
N ASP A 266 -24.57 20.39 13.96
CA ASP A 266 -23.56 20.76 12.96
C ASP A 266 -23.88 20.14 11.58
N ALA A 267 -23.99 20.98 10.56
CA ALA A 267 -24.22 20.55 9.19
C ALA A 267 -22.90 20.07 8.57
N VAL A 268 -22.79 18.78 8.32
CA VAL A 268 -21.62 18.16 7.68
C VAL A 268 -21.84 17.97 6.18
N LEU A 269 -20.77 18.13 5.41
CA LEU A 269 -20.79 17.84 3.99
C LEU A 269 -20.46 16.37 3.76
N CYS A 270 -21.48 15.53 3.57
CA CYS A 270 -21.31 14.13 3.18
C CYS A 270 -21.47 14.01 1.64
N LEU A 271 -20.42 13.52 0.98
CA LEU A 271 -20.40 13.24 -0.47
C LEU A 271 -20.56 11.73 -0.74
#